data_AF-A0A1E3NZE2-F1
#
_entry.id   AF-A0A1E3NZE2-F1
#
_cell.length_a   1.000
_cell.length_b   1.000
_cell.length_c   1.000
_cell.angle_alpha   90.00
_cell.angle_beta   90.00
_cell.angle_gamma   90.00
#
_symmetry.space_group_name_H-M   'P 1'
#
loop_
_entity.id
_entity.type
_entity.pdbx_description
1 polymer ?
#
loop_
_entity_poly.entity_id
_entity_poly.type
_entity_poly.pdbx_seq_one_letter_code
_entity_poly.pdbx_strand_id
1 'polypeptide(L)'
;MTKSNVLLIGTGGVGTIVAYGIDYVGKANLSVVVRRDYSKVIESGWDLNSCDYGEIKGWKPQNIYPNVEAAKQDGSSNIYDYVIVTTKNLPDITKIEELIEPVVTPKKTTIVLIQNGFDIGRPFIKKYPQNVVISGVSHIGSHNHHGVITQTQNDKTLISYFENPNLSKEHQEAVTKDFISIYKNDKNTCTYFPDAKWYRYRKLVYNASLNTVAALTGVDTGRLELSGGLEAISIPAMKEVISIAKADGVELPGDVINLVVHSDDGDWFEPSMRVDVKKGNPIELEVILGNLLVVADELKVSAPTLKILYELLKVVQFKLKEGQGLISLPAKRPINDKVYS
;
A
#
# COMPACT_ATOMS: atom_id res chain seq x y z
N MET A 1 -29.82 -3.20 11.70
CA MET A 1 -29.22 -2.88 10.40
C MET A 1 -28.59 -4.15 9.85
N THR A 2 -28.71 -4.40 8.54
CA THR A 2 -28.02 -5.51 7.87
C THR A 2 -26.52 -5.27 7.88
N LYS A 3 -25.72 -6.27 8.27
CA LYS A 3 -24.25 -6.19 8.25
C LYS A 3 -23.73 -6.11 6.81
N SER A 4 -22.65 -5.37 6.59
CA SER A 4 -21.97 -5.32 5.28
C SER A 4 -21.17 -6.59 5.03
N ASN A 5 -21.24 -7.14 3.82
CA ASN A 5 -20.40 -8.28 3.43
C ASN A 5 -19.02 -7.76 2.97
N VAL A 6 -17.96 -8.17 3.68
CA VAL A 6 -16.60 -7.67 3.45
C VAL A 6 -15.69 -8.83 3.10
N LEU A 7 -14.90 -8.67 2.03
CA LEU A 7 -13.78 -9.55 1.72
C LEU A 7 -12.47 -8.76 1.83
N LEU A 8 -11.56 -9.21 2.69
CA LEU A 8 -10.21 -8.64 2.78
C LEU A 8 -9.18 -9.57 2.13
N ILE A 9 -8.38 -9.01 1.24
CA ILE A 9 -7.34 -9.71 0.48
C ILE A 9 -5.99 -9.17 0.93
N GLY A 10 -5.19 -10.01 1.60
CA GLY A 10 -3.85 -9.68 2.06
C GLY A 10 -3.71 -9.58 3.58
N THR A 11 -3.80 -10.71 4.29
CA THR A 11 -3.65 -10.80 5.76
C THR A 11 -2.20 -10.79 6.23
N GLY A 12 -1.44 -9.77 5.81
CA GLY A 12 -0.16 -9.42 6.44
C GLY A 12 -0.38 -8.69 7.77
N GLY A 13 0.67 -8.07 8.33
CA GLY A 13 0.56 -7.31 9.58
C GLY A 13 -0.54 -6.24 9.55
N VAL A 14 -0.54 -5.38 8.53
CA VAL A 14 -1.56 -4.34 8.34
C VAL A 14 -2.95 -4.95 8.11
N GLY A 15 -3.06 -5.86 7.15
CA GLY A 15 -4.34 -6.46 6.78
C GLY A 15 -5.04 -7.18 7.92
N THR A 16 -4.30 -7.88 8.78
CA THR A 16 -4.89 -8.56 9.94
C THR A 16 -5.39 -7.56 10.99
N ILE A 17 -4.70 -6.45 11.24
CA ILE A 17 -5.21 -5.40 12.16
C ILE A 17 -6.44 -4.70 11.57
N VAL A 18 -6.45 -4.39 10.26
CA VAL A 18 -7.64 -3.85 9.58
C VAL A 18 -8.82 -4.82 9.70
N ALA A 19 -8.58 -6.11 9.43
CA ALA A 19 -9.58 -7.15 9.53
C ALA A 19 -10.15 -7.25 10.95
N TYR A 20 -9.27 -7.30 11.96
CA TYR A 20 -9.68 -7.33 13.37
C TYR A 20 -10.46 -6.07 13.77
N GLY A 21 -10.02 -4.88 13.34
CA GLY A 21 -10.70 -3.62 13.62
C GLY A 21 -12.12 -3.54 13.02
N ILE A 22 -12.33 -4.10 11.83
CA ILE A 22 -13.65 -4.22 11.21
C ILE A 22 -14.54 -5.22 11.96
N ASP A 23 -13.98 -6.37 12.34
CA ASP A 23 -14.71 -7.39 13.10
C ASP A 23 -15.13 -6.87 14.49
N TYR A 24 -14.23 -6.13 15.15
CA TYR A 24 -14.44 -5.49 16.45
C TYR A 24 -15.66 -4.55 16.46
N VAL A 25 -15.91 -3.83 15.36
CA VAL A 25 -17.08 -2.93 15.24
C VAL A 25 -18.39 -3.73 15.21
N GLY A 26 -18.36 -4.99 14.76
CA GLY A 26 -19.52 -5.88 14.74
C GLY A 26 -20.57 -5.55 13.67
N LYS A 27 -20.25 -4.68 12.70
CA LYS A 27 -21.18 -4.25 11.62
C LYS A 27 -20.92 -4.92 10.27
N ALA A 28 -19.96 -5.84 10.19
CA ALA A 28 -19.59 -6.54 8.97
C ALA A 28 -19.66 -8.07 9.14
N ASN A 29 -19.97 -8.77 8.06
CA ASN A 29 -19.71 -10.18 7.87
C ASN A 29 -18.34 -10.28 7.18
N LEU A 30 -17.29 -10.47 7.98
CA LEU A 30 -15.91 -10.40 7.51
C LEU A 30 -15.43 -11.76 6.98
N SER A 31 -14.98 -11.75 5.74
CA SER A 31 -14.26 -12.86 5.11
C SER A 31 -12.86 -12.41 4.73
N VAL A 32 -11.90 -13.34 4.72
CA VAL A 32 -10.50 -13.04 4.38
C VAL A 32 -9.91 -14.04 3.39
N VAL A 33 -8.99 -13.58 2.55
CA VAL A 33 -8.17 -14.43 1.68
C VAL A 33 -6.75 -14.53 2.24
N VAL A 34 -6.32 -15.75 2.55
CA VAL A 34 -5.00 -16.06 3.12
C VAL A 34 -4.25 -17.00 2.19
N ARG A 35 -3.04 -16.60 1.76
CA ARG A 35 -2.21 -17.44 0.87
C ARG A 35 -1.16 -18.25 1.62
N ARG A 36 -0.20 -17.59 2.29
CA ARG A 36 0.96 -18.26 2.90
C ARG A 36 0.62 -19.00 4.18
N ASP A 37 -0.15 -18.38 5.07
CA ASP A 37 -0.44 -18.91 6.41
C ASP A 37 -1.78 -19.67 6.48
N TYR A 38 -2.39 -20.02 5.34
CA TYR A 38 -3.77 -20.53 5.28
C TYR A 38 -4.02 -21.72 6.22
N SER A 39 -3.18 -22.76 6.13
CA SER A 39 -3.32 -23.98 6.95
C SER A 39 -3.20 -23.71 8.45
N LYS A 40 -2.30 -22.81 8.85
CA LYS A 40 -2.14 -22.46 10.27
C LYS A 40 -3.37 -21.71 10.78
N VAL A 41 -3.81 -20.72 10.01
CA VAL A 41 -4.87 -19.79 10.43
C VAL A 41 -6.22 -20.51 10.46
N ILE A 42 -6.51 -21.40 9.52
CA ILE A 42 -7.77 -22.16 9.55
C ILE A 42 -7.86 -23.06 10.79
N GLU A 43 -6.74 -23.62 11.24
CA GLU A 43 -6.65 -24.46 12.43
C GLU A 43 -6.73 -23.63 13.72
N SER A 44 -5.86 -22.62 13.86
CA SER A 44 -5.59 -21.96 15.14
C SER A 44 -5.97 -20.48 15.21
N GLY A 45 -6.24 -19.83 14.08
CA GLY A 45 -6.50 -18.39 13.99
C GLY A 45 -5.22 -17.55 14.05
N TRP A 46 -5.38 -16.25 14.26
CA TRP A 46 -4.27 -15.32 14.52
C TRP A 46 -4.15 -15.02 16.00
N ASP A 47 -2.90 -14.98 16.47
CA ASP A 47 -2.56 -14.35 17.74
C ASP A 47 -2.18 -12.90 17.46
N LEU A 48 -2.73 -11.95 18.23
CA LEU A 48 -2.42 -10.53 18.11
C LEU A 48 -1.79 -10.05 19.43
N ASN A 49 -0.63 -9.45 19.33
CA ASN A 49 -0.02 -8.62 20.37
C ASN A 49 -0.12 -7.16 19.88
N SER A 50 -1.13 -6.45 20.35
CA SER A 50 -1.51 -5.14 19.82
C SER A 50 -1.43 -4.04 20.87
N CYS A 51 -0.81 -2.92 20.53
CA CYS A 51 -0.86 -1.70 21.34
C CYS A 51 -2.28 -1.10 21.40
N ASP A 52 -3.15 -1.36 20.42
CA ASP A 52 -4.53 -0.85 20.38
C ASP A 52 -5.51 -1.79 21.10
N TYR A 53 -5.35 -3.10 20.89
CA TYR A 53 -6.33 -4.12 21.29
C TYR A 53 -5.86 -5.07 22.40
N GLY A 54 -4.60 -4.97 22.84
CA GLY A 54 -4.01 -5.89 23.81
C GLY A 54 -3.64 -7.25 23.22
N GLU A 55 -3.63 -8.28 24.06
CA GLU A 55 -3.35 -9.65 23.65
C GLU A 55 -4.64 -10.39 23.30
N ILE A 56 -4.70 -10.92 22.08
CA ILE A 56 -5.82 -11.74 21.58
C ILE A 56 -5.25 -13.06 21.07
N LYS A 57 -5.91 -14.17 21.42
CA LYS A 57 -5.49 -15.51 21.04
C LYS A 57 -6.48 -16.15 20.08
N GLY A 58 -5.94 -16.75 19.02
CA GLY A 58 -6.69 -17.54 18.05
C GLY A 58 -7.90 -16.85 17.42
N TRP A 59 -7.81 -15.55 17.15
CA TRP A 59 -8.88 -14.82 16.46
C TRP A 59 -9.12 -15.38 15.06
N LYS A 60 -10.39 -15.54 14.69
CA LYS A 60 -10.82 -15.95 13.34
C LYS A 60 -11.98 -15.07 12.87
N PRO A 61 -11.96 -14.58 11.63
CA PRO A 61 -13.12 -13.98 10.99
C PRO A 61 -14.14 -15.06 10.64
N GLN A 62 -15.30 -14.63 10.14
CA GLN A 62 -16.41 -15.54 9.81
C GLN A 62 -16.01 -16.59 8.76
N ASN A 63 -15.35 -16.17 7.68
CA ASN A 63 -14.88 -17.06 6.62
C ASN A 63 -13.41 -16.80 6.27
N ILE A 64 -12.69 -17.87 5.93
CA ILE A 64 -11.28 -17.84 5.53
C ILE A 64 -11.14 -18.64 4.24
N TYR A 65 -10.61 -18.03 3.20
CA TYR A 65 -10.44 -18.65 1.89
C TYR A 65 -8.96 -18.71 1.47
N PRO A 66 -8.54 -19.75 0.73
CA PRO A 66 -7.16 -19.88 0.28
C PRO A 66 -6.82 -18.97 -0.91
N ASN A 67 -7.82 -18.54 -1.67
CA ASN A 67 -7.69 -17.66 -2.84
C ASN A 67 -9.02 -16.96 -3.15
N VAL A 68 -9.01 -16.05 -4.13
CA VAL A 68 -10.16 -15.23 -4.53
C VAL A 68 -11.23 -16.08 -5.22
N GLU A 69 -10.84 -17.11 -5.95
CA GLU A 69 -11.75 -18.03 -6.64
C GLU A 69 -12.60 -18.82 -5.65
N ALA A 70 -11.99 -19.32 -4.58
CA ALA A 70 -12.68 -20.02 -3.50
C ALA A 70 -13.67 -19.09 -2.77
N ALA A 71 -13.28 -17.83 -2.55
CA ALA A 71 -14.18 -16.82 -1.97
C ALA A 71 -15.39 -16.56 -2.88
N LYS A 72 -15.20 -16.54 -4.20
CA LYS A 72 -16.30 -16.39 -5.17
C LYS A 72 -17.25 -17.59 -5.20
N GLN A 73 -16.74 -18.80 -5.01
CA GLN A 73 -17.54 -20.03 -5.07
C GLN A 73 -18.38 -20.24 -3.81
N ASP A 74 -17.97 -19.69 -2.67
CA ASP A 74 -18.71 -19.81 -1.43
C ASP A 74 -19.98 -18.94 -1.47
N GLY A 75 -21.10 -19.58 -1.79
CA GLY A 75 -22.41 -18.94 -1.97
C GLY A 75 -22.98 -18.21 -0.75
N SER A 76 -22.27 -18.27 0.39
CA SER A 76 -22.58 -17.57 1.63
C SER A 76 -22.53 -16.04 1.50
N SER A 77 -21.79 -15.51 0.52
CA SER A 77 -21.68 -14.06 0.23
C SER A 77 -21.42 -13.82 -1.26
N ASN A 78 -22.37 -14.21 -2.12
CA ASN A 78 -22.23 -14.07 -3.59
C ASN A 78 -21.90 -12.64 -4.08
N ILE A 79 -22.12 -11.63 -3.22
CA ILE A 79 -21.86 -10.22 -3.48
C ILE A 79 -21.25 -9.58 -2.23
N TYR A 80 -20.05 -9.02 -2.40
CA TYR A 80 -19.38 -8.20 -1.38
C TYR A 80 -19.70 -6.73 -1.57
N ASP A 81 -20.05 -6.06 -0.47
CA ASP A 81 -20.19 -4.61 -0.41
C ASP A 81 -18.81 -3.94 -0.47
N TYR A 82 -17.82 -4.53 0.20
CA TYR A 82 -16.43 -4.05 0.21
C TYR A 82 -15.45 -5.16 -0.11
N VAL A 83 -14.55 -4.92 -1.07
CA VAL A 83 -13.35 -5.72 -1.32
C VAL A 83 -12.15 -4.89 -0.92
N ILE A 84 -11.51 -5.25 0.19
CA ILE A 84 -10.40 -4.53 0.79
C ILE A 84 -9.09 -5.20 0.36
N VAL A 85 -8.17 -4.41 -0.17
CA VAL A 85 -6.84 -4.87 -0.57
C VAL A 85 -5.78 -4.27 0.35
N THR A 86 -5.05 -5.15 1.01
CA THR A 86 -3.93 -4.84 1.90
C THR A 86 -2.66 -5.64 1.54
N THR A 87 -2.65 -6.29 0.37
CA THR A 87 -1.45 -6.93 -0.17
C THR A 87 -0.38 -5.89 -0.52
N LYS A 88 0.85 -6.34 -0.70
CA LYS A 88 1.89 -5.51 -1.30
C LYS A 88 1.54 -5.18 -2.76
N ASN A 89 1.77 -3.94 -3.19
CA ASN A 89 1.40 -3.51 -4.54
C ASN A 89 2.60 -3.61 -5.51
N LEU A 90 2.61 -4.67 -6.32
CA LEU A 90 3.70 -5.04 -7.22
C LEU A 90 3.16 -5.27 -8.64
N PRO A 91 2.74 -4.23 -9.37
CA PRO A 91 2.05 -4.38 -10.67
C PRO A 91 2.94 -5.00 -11.76
N ASP A 92 4.26 -4.98 -11.56
CA ASP A 92 5.29 -5.63 -12.36
C ASP A 92 5.48 -7.13 -12.04
N ILE A 93 4.65 -7.68 -11.15
CA ILE A 93 4.59 -9.11 -10.77
C ILE A 93 3.14 -9.61 -10.78
N THR A 94 2.21 -8.85 -10.18
CA THR A 94 0.80 -9.21 -10.10
C THR A 94 -0.05 -7.94 -10.15
N LYS A 95 -0.93 -7.87 -11.13
CA LYS A 95 -1.92 -6.81 -11.24
C LYS A 95 -3.12 -7.11 -10.36
N ILE A 96 -3.26 -6.33 -9.29
CA ILE A 96 -4.30 -6.56 -8.28
C ILE A 96 -5.70 -6.34 -8.87
N GLU A 97 -5.85 -5.37 -9.76
CA GLU A 97 -7.10 -5.12 -10.48
C GLU A 97 -7.51 -6.31 -11.36
N GLU A 98 -6.58 -7.18 -11.76
CA GLU A 98 -6.90 -8.45 -12.42
C GLU A 98 -7.23 -9.55 -11.40
N LEU A 99 -6.46 -9.65 -10.33
CA LEU A 99 -6.65 -10.65 -9.27
C LEU A 99 -8.03 -10.59 -8.59
N ILE A 100 -8.57 -9.38 -8.34
CA ILE A 100 -9.83 -9.23 -7.60
C ILE A 100 -11.09 -9.35 -8.48
N GLU A 101 -10.93 -9.46 -9.80
CA GLU A 101 -12.05 -9.45 -10.75
C GLU A 101 -13.19 -10.43 -10.41
N PRO A 102 -12.93 -11.68 -9.99
CA PRO A 102 -14.00 -12.64 -9.71
C PRO A 102 -14.99 -12.19 -8.62
N VAL A 103 -14.55 -11.32 -7.69
CA VAL A 103 -15.31 -10.88 -6.51
C VAL A 103 -15.81 -9.44 -6.62
N VAL A 104 -15.54 -8.74 -7.73
CA VAL A 104 -16.04 -7.38 -7.98
C VAL A 104 -17.36 -7.44 -8.74
N THR A 105 -18.44 -6.98 -8.09
CA THR A 105 -19.76 -6.83 -8.73
C THR A 105 -19.94 -5.38 -9.21
N PRO A 106 -20.20 -5.14 -10.52
CA PRO A 106 -20.43 -3.79 -11.04
C PRO A 106 -21.50 -3.03 -10.27
N LYS A 107 -21.29 -1.72 -10.04
CA LYS A 107 -22.21 -0.81 -9.32
C LYS A 107 -22.48 -1.16 -7.85
N LYS A 108 -21.94 -2.26 -7.33
CA LYS A 108 -22.25 -2.77 -5.99
C LYS A 108 -21.02 -2.86 -5.11
N THR A 109 -19.96 -3.51 -5.59
CA THR A 109 -18.74 -3.66 -4.80
C THR A 109 -17.96 -2.35 -4.75
N THR A 110 -17.61 -1.91 -3.55
CA THR A 110 -16.66 -0.84 -3.32
C THR A 110 -15.28 -1.45 -3.14
N ILE A 111 -14.30 -0.96 -3.90
CA ILE A 111 -12.92 -1.45 -3.83
C ILE A 111 -12.17 -0.53 -2.87
N VAL A 112 -11.51 -1.10 -1.85
CA VAL A 112 -10.79 -0.32 -0.83
C VAL A 112 -9.31 -0.64 -0.89
N LEU A 113 -8.49 0.33 -1.24
CA LEU A 113 -7.04 0.17 -1.38
C LEU A 113 -6.32 0.77 -0.16
N ILE A 114 -5.88 -0.08 0.77
CA ILE A 114 -5.04 0.31 1.92
C ILE A 114 -3.58 -0.09 1.65
N GLN A 115 -3.15 0.13 0.41
CA GLN A 115 -1.79 -0.15 -0.05
C GLN A 115 -0.98 1.13 -0.11
N ASN A 116 0.34 1.00 0.02
CA ASN A 116 1.27 2.08 -0.25
C ASN A 116 1.26 2.45 -1.75
N GLY A 117 1.87 3.60 -2.03
CA GLY A 117 2.04 4.11 -3.39
C GLY A 117 1.14 5.30 -3.71
N PHE A 118 1.36 5.80 -4.91
CA PHE A 118 0.74 6.98 -5.48
C PHE A 118 0.00 6.60 -6.75
N ASP A 119 -1.12 7.28 -6.98
CA ASP A 119 -1.98 7.07 -8.15
C ASP A 119 -2.41 5.60 -8.39
N ILE A 120 -2.50 4.82 -7.31
CA ILE A 120 -2.83 3.39 -7.36
C ILE A 120 -4.30 3.12 -7.74
N GLY A 121 -5.17 4.14 -7.70
CA GLY A 121 -6.58 4.03 -8.08
C GLY A 121 -6.80 4.06 -9.59
N ARG A 122 -5.88 4.64 -10.37
CA ARG A 122 -6.02 4.81 -11.82
C ARG A 122 -6.31 3.49 -12.57
N PRO A 123 -5.60 2.37 -12.31
CA PRO A 123 -5.89 1.09 -12.97
C PRO A 123 -7.28 0.52 -12.60
N PHE A 124 -7.69 0.68 -11.34
CA PHE A 124 -8.99 0.19 -10.85
C PHE A 124 -10.15 0.98 -11.44
N ILE A 125 -10.07 2.31 -11.50
CA ILE A 125 -11.12 3.14 -12.12
C ILE A 125 -11.24 2.82 -13.61
N LYS A 126 -10.11 2.62 -14.30
CA LYS A 126 -10.10 2.24 -15.72
C LYS A 126 -10.82 0.90 -15.94
N LYS A 127 -10.57 -0.09 -15.08
CA LYS A 127 -11.16 -1.44 -15.22
C LYS A 127 -12.60 -1.53 -14.69
N TYR A 128 -12.90 -0.81 -13.62
CA TYR A 128 -14.18 -0.84 -12.91
C TYR A 128 -14.83 0.55 -12.89
N PRO A 129 -15.20 1.11 -14.07
CA PRO A 129 -15.64 2.51 -14.17
C PRO A 129 -16.95 2.79 -13.44
N GLN A 130 -17.72 1.76 -13.08
CA GLN A 130 -19.00 1.87 -12.38
C GLN A 130 -18.89 1.63 -10.87
N ASN A 131 -17.68 1.46 -10.33
CA ASN A 131 -17.45 1.12 -8.94
C ASN A 131 -16.72 2.27 -8.22
N VAL A 132 -17.01 2.42 -6.93
CA VAL A 132 -16.29 3.34 -6.05
C VAL A 132 -14.94 2.72 -5.67
N VAL A 133 -13.87 3.51 -5.74
CA VAL A 133 -12.53 3.09 -5.31
C VAL A 133 -12.07 3.99 -4.16
N ILE A 134 -12.04 3.41 -2.95
CA ILE A 134 -11.61 4.06 -1.72
C ILE A 134 -10.09 3.99 -1.59
N SER A 135 -9.49 5.11 -1.18
CA SER A 135 -8.08 5.26 -0.84
C SER A 135 -7.92 5.23 0.68
N GLY A 136 -7.24 4.22 1.21
CA GLY A 136 -6.75 4.20 2.58
C GLY A 136 -5.24 4.46 2.65
N VAL A 137 -4.83 5.45 3.44
CA VAL A 137 -3.42 5.68 3.76
C VAL A 137 -3.20 5.39 5.24
N SER A 138 -2.66 4.20 5.49
CA SER A 138 -2.38 3.72 6.85
C SER A 138 -1.00 4.17 7.35
N HIS A 139 -0.95 4.58 8.61
CA HIS A 139 0.22 4.83 9.44
C HIS A 139 0.13 3.88 10.63
N ILE A 140 0.80 2.73 10.49
CA ILE A 140 0.79 1.65 11.46
C ILE A 140 2.14 0.92 11.40
N GLY A 141 2.63 0.49 12.55
CA GLY A 141 3.72 -0.47 12.67
C GLY A 141 3.12 -1.82 12.99
N SER A 142 3.07 -2.74 12.02
CA SER A 142 2.53 -4.09 12.25
C SER A 142 3.23 -5.14 11.40
N HIS A 143 3.57 -6.27 12.03
CA HIS A 143 4.32 -7.35 11.42
C HIS A 143 3.61 -8.69 11.62
N ASN A 144 3.61 -9.53 10.58
CA ASN A 144 3.13 -10.90 10.67
C ASN A 144 4.34 -11.85 10.74
N HIS A 145 4.39 -12.65 11.80
CA HIS A 145 5.33 -13.74 12.02
C HIS A 145 4.57 -15.07 12.02
N HIS A 146 4.26 -15.58 10.83
CA HIS A 146 3.55 -16.85 10.62
C HIS A 146 2.25 -16.94 11.42
N GLY A 147 1.32 -16.00 11.25
CA GLY A 147 0.05 -15.95 11.96
C GLY A 147 0.12 -15.41 13.40
N VAL A 148 1.25 -14.85 13.82
CA VAL A 148 1.35 -14.02 15.03
C VAL A 148 1.59 -12.58 14.60
N ILE A 149 0.67 -11.70 14.96
CA ILE A 149 0.71 -10.29 14.61
C ILE A 149 1.28 -9.49 15.77
N THR A 150 2.30 -8.69 15.51
CA THR A 150 2.83 -7.72 16.48
C THR A 150 2.59 -6.31 15.94
N GLN A 151 1.71 -5.57 16.60
CA GLN A 151 1.41 -4.17 16.28
C GLN A 151 2.06 -3.24 17.30
N THR A 152 3.02 -2.44 16.85
CA THR A 152 3.86 -1.56 17.68
C THR A 152 3.46 -0.08 17.62
N GLN A 153 2.64 0.33 16.64
CA GLN A 153 2.11 1.69 16.55
C GLN A 153 0.60 1.65 16.33
N ASN A 154 -0.10 2.64 16.88
CA ASN A 154 -1.55 2.76 16.75
C ASN A 154 -1.99 2.77 15.28
N ASP A 155 -3.12 2.13 14.97
CA ASP A 155 -3.74 2.17 13.65
C ASP A 155 -4.32 3.56 13.38
N LYS A 156 -3.57 4.36 12.61
CA LYS A 156 -4.01 5.66 12.10
C LYS A 156 -4.18 5.59 10.59
N THR A 157 -5.42 5.53 10.13
CA THR A 157 -5.74 5.40 8.72
C THR A 157 -6.59 6.58 8.25
N LEU A 158 -6.07 7.33 7.27
CA LEU A 158 -6.82 8.36 6.56
C LEU A 158 -7.53 7.71 5.38
N ILE A 159 -8.85 7.92 5.30
CA ILE A 159 -9.73 7.34 4.30
C ILE A 159 -10.30 8.44 3.41
N SER A 160 -10.19 8.23 2.11
CA SER A 160 -10.74 9.09 1.07
C SER A 160 -11.19 8.22 -0.11
N TYR A 161 -11.53 8.80 -1.26
CA TYR A 161 -11.77 8.06 -2.49
C TYR A 161 -10.90 8.61 -3.63
N PHE A 162 -10.58 7.77 -4.59
CA PHE A 162 -10.03 8.23 -5.87
C PHE A 162 -11.20 8.74 -6.71
N GLU A 163 -11.11 9.97 -7.21
CA GLU A 163 -12.18 10.59 -7.99
C GLU A 163 -12.44 9.79 -9.27
N ASN A 164 -13.56 9.07 -9.30
CA ASN A 164 -14.06 8.41 -10.50
C ASN A 164 -14.99 9.37 -11.25
N PRO A 165 -14.63 9.84 -12.46
CA PRO A 165 -15.41 10.82 -13.21
C PRO A 165 -16.77 10.29 -13.69
N ASN A 166 -17.00 8.97 -13.63
CA ASN A 166 -18.25 8.35 -14.04
C ASN A 166 -19.31 8.29 -12.92
N LEU A 167 -18.97 8.75 -11.71
CA LEU A 167 -19.83 8.70 -10.52
C LEU A 167 -19.95 10.10 -9.89
N SER A 168 -21.10 10.42 -9.31
CA SER A 168 -21.28 11.67 -8.55
C SER A 168 -20.36 11.70 -7.32
N LYS A 169 -19.82 12.88 -6.97
CA LYS A 169 -18.95 13.04 -5.79
C LYS A 169 -19.68 12.71 -4.49
N GLU A 170 -20.96 13.05 -4.42
CA GLU A 170 -21.83 12.81 -3.26
C GLU A 170 -21.96 11.30 -2.97
N HIS A 171 -22.15 10.49 -4.02
CA HIS A 171 -22.21 9.03 -3.90
C HIS A 171 -20.89 8.43 -3.41
N GLN A 172 -19.77 8.86 -4.01
CA GLN A 172 -18.43 8.38 -3.64
C GLN A 172 -18.10 8.74 -2.18
N GLU A 173 -18.44 9.96 -1.75
CA GLU A 173 -18.26 10.42 -0.38
C GLU A 173 -19.15 9.66 0.61
N ALA A 174 -20.43 9.44 0.28
CA ALA A 174 -21.36 8.71 1.13
C ALA A 174 -20.88 7.27 1.39
N VAL A 175 -20.52 6.54 0.33
CA VAL A 175 -19.98 5.17 0.43
C VAL A 175 -18.66 5.14 1.21
N THR A 176 -17.82 6.16 1.06
CA THR A 176 -16.58 6.29 1.82
C THR A 176 -16.84 6.47 3.32
N LYS A 177 -17.82 7.29 3.68
CA LYS A 177 -18.25 7.47 5.08
C LYS A 177 -18.90 6.21 5.66
N ASP A 178 -19.65 5.48 4.85
CA ASP A 178 -20.22 4.18 5.23
C ASP A 178 -19.12 3.16 5.54
N PHE A 179 -18.06 3.09 4.73
CA PHE A 179 -16.89 2.25 5.01
C PHE A 179 -16.21 2.62 6.34
N ILE A 180 -16.03 3.91 6.60
CA ILE A 180 -15.47 4.38 7.89
C ILE A 180 -16.33 3.90 9.05
N SER A 181 -17.67 3.90 8.90
CA SER A 181 -18.60 3.51 9.96
C SER A 181 -18.51 2.03 10.39
N ILE A 182 -17.95 1.17 9.53
CA ILE A 182 -17.74 -0.27 9.78
C ILE A 182 -16.30 -0.59 10.22
N TYR A 183 -15.37 0.36 10.14
CA TYR A 183 -13.96 0.17 10.49
C TYR A 183 -13.52 1.00 11.71
N LYS A 184 -14.04 2.22 11.85
CA LYS A 184 -13.73 3.10 12.99
C LYS A 184 -14.33 2.56 14.28
N ASN A 185 -13.50 2.44 15.32
CA ASN A 185 -13.88 2.08 16.68
C ASN A 185 -13.16 2.97 17.71
N ASP A 186 -13.29 2.65 18.99
CA ASP A 186 -12.69 3.37 20.12
C ASP A 186 -11.19 3.08 20.32
N LYS A 187 -10.61 2.13 19.56
CA LYS A 187 -9.21 1.72 19.64
C LYS A 187 -8.35 2.20 18.48
N ASN A 188 -8.95 2.59 17.34
CA ASN A 188 -8.23 3.06 16.17
C ASN A 188 -8.60 4.50 15.77
N THR A 189 -7.78 5.09 14.90
CA THR A 189 -8.08 6.37 14.25
C THR A 189 -8.33 6.13 12.77
N CYS A 190 -9.59 5.95 12.40
CA CYS A 190 -10.02 5.89 11.01
C CYS A 190 -10.84 7.16 10.69
N THR A 191 -10.31 8.03 9.82
CA THR A 191 -10.91 9.36 9.58
C THR A 191 -11.07 9.70 8.11
N TYR A 192 -12.17 10.38 7.79
CA TYR A 192 -12.40 10.89 6.45
C TYR A 192 -11.46 12.06 6.17
N PHE A 193 -10.79 12.02 5.01
CA PHE A 193 -9.99 13.11 4.50
C PHE A 193 -10.42 13.42 3.06
N PRO A 194 -10.83 14.66 2.75
CA PRO A 194 -11.45 14.96 1.45
C PRO A 194 -10.48 14.87 0.27
N ASP A 195 -9.17 15.01 0.49
CA ASP A 195 -8.17 15.06 -0.58
C ASP A 195 -7.19 13.88 -0.49
N ALA A 196 -7.55 12.76 -1.15
CA ALA A 196 -6.68 11.59 -1.25
C ALA A 196 -5.31 11.92 -1.86
N LYS A 197 -5.28 12.85 -2.82
CA LYS A 197 -4.10 13.20 -3.59
C LYS A 197 -3.09 13.95 -2.72
N TRP A 198 -3.56 14.94 -1.96
CA TRP A 198 -2.74 15.70 -1.02
C TRP A 198 -1.98 14.80 -0.05
N TYR A 199 -2.69 13.88 0.60
CA TYR A 199 -2.06 13.04 1.62
C TYR A 199 -1.09 12.00 1.02
N ARG A 200 -1.41 11.47 -0.17
CA ARG A 200 -0.49 10.57 -0.88
C ARG A 200 0.77 11.30 -1.34
N TYR A 201 0.67 12.53 -1.83
CA TYR A 201 1.85 13.34 -2.14
C TYR A 201 2.67 13.65 -0.88
N ARG A 202 2.03 14.03 0.22
CA ARG A 202 2.72 14.25 1.49
C ARG A 202 3.49 13.00 1.93
N LYS A 203 2.89 11.81 1.82
CA LYS A 203 3.57 10.54 2.12
C LYS A 203 4.68 10.22 1.12
N LEU A 204 4.53 10.58 -0.15
CA LEU A 204 5.57 10.41 -1.16
C LEU A 204 6.81 11.24 -0.89
N VAL A 205 6.70 12.41 -0.25
CA VAL A 205 7.89 13.19 0.14
C VAL A 205 8.86 12.31 0.93
N TYR A 206 8.38 11.45 1.82
CA TYR A 206 9.20 10.43 2.50
C TYR A 206 9.49 9.22 1.60
N ASN A 207 8.46 8.61 1.01
CA ASN A 207 8.57 7.32 0.34
C ASN A 207 9.41 7.34 -0.95
N ALA A 208 9.39 8.44 -1.70
CA ALA A 208 10.16 8.61 -2.93
C ALA A 208 11.56 9.21 -2.71
N SER A 209 11.91 9.52 -1.46
CA SER A 209 13.23 10.04 -1.08
C SER A 209 13.91 9.11 -0.07
N LEU A 210 13.69 9.30 1.24
CA LEU A 210 14.33 8.57 2.33
C LEU A 210 14.17 7.05 2.17
N ASN A 211 12.94 6.57 1.94
CA ASN A 211 12.67 5.12 1.83
C ASN A 211 13.42 4.49 0.64
N THR A 212 13.39 5.13 -0.53
CA THR A 212 14.06 4.67 -1.75
C THR A 212 15.58 4.79 -1.69
N VAL A 213 16.11 5.88 -1.12
CA VAL A 213 17.56 6.07 -0.98
C VAL A 213 18.13 5.10 0.05
N ALA A 214 17.44 4.90 1.18
CA ALA A 214 17.78 3.89 2.18
C ALA A 214 17.75 2.48 1.57
N ALA A 215 16.75 2.17 0.74
CA ALA A 215 16.65 0.89 0.05
C ALA A 215 17.80 0.65 -0.93
N LEU A 216 18.21 1.68 -1.68
CA LEU A 216 19.28 1.60 -2.65
C LEU A 216 20.66 1.44 -1.98
N THR A 217 20.92 2.18 -0.91
CA THR A 217 22.22 2.25 -0.23
C THR A 217 22.39 1.22 0.88
N GLY A 218 21.29 0.67 1.40
CA GLY A 218 21.29 -0.27 2.51
C GLY A 218 21.48 0.38 3.89
N VAL A 219 21.46 1.71 4.00
CA VAL A 219 21.54 2.42 5.29
C VAL A 219 20.17 2.86 5.80
N ASP A 220 19.98 2.93 7.11
CA ASP A 220 18.80 3.56 7.75
C ASP A 220 18.80 5.09 7.57
N THR A 221 17.71 5.77 7.97
CA THR A 221 17.55 7.22 7.76
C THR A 221 18.56 8.06 8.54
N GLY A 222 18.93 7.66 9.76
CA GLY A 222 19.96 8.36 10.54
C GLY A 222 21.36 8.24 9.93
N ARG A 223 21.74 7.04 9.45
CA ARG A 223 23.01 6.86 8.72
C ARG A 223 23.02 7.59 7.37
N LEU A 224 21.87 7.68 6.71
CA LEU A 224 21.72 8.47 5.48
C LEU A 224 22.02 9.96 5.73
N GLU A 225 21.49 10.52 6.81
CA GLU A 225 21.79 11.88 7.26
C GLU A 225 23.28 12.07 7.57
N LEU A 226 23.85 11.25 8.47
CA LEU A 226 25.25 11.38 8.87
C LEU A 226 26.26 11.23 7.72
N SER A 227 25.88 10.56 6.64
CA SER A 227 26.71 10.42 5.44
C SER A 227 26.68 11.63 4.49
N GLY A 228 25.80 12.62 4.73
CA GLY A 228 25.51 13.73 3.81
C GLY A 228 24.60 13.35 2.63
N GLY A 229 24.10 12.11 2.59
CA GLY A 229 23.19 11.63 1.55
C GLY A 229 21.78 12.23 1.65
N LEU A 230 21.40 12.71 2.83
CA LEU A 230 20.16 13.46 3.02
C LEU A 230 20.15 14.73 2.15
N GLU A 231 21.14 15.60 2.30
CA GLU A 231 21.26 16.87 1.58
C GLU A 231 21.59 16.67 0.11
N ALA A 232 22.49 15.72 -0.20
CA ALA A 232 22.96 15.51 -1.56
C ALA A 232 21.93 14.82 -2.47
N ILE A 233 21.02 14.00 -1.91
CA ILE A 233 20.12 13.14 -2.70
C ILE A 233 18.67 13.29 -2.28
N SER A 234 18.36 13.11 -0.99
CA SER A 234 16.97 13.01 -0.54
C SER A 234 16.25 14.36 -0.59
N ILE A 235 16.87 15.45 -0.16
CA ILE A 235 16.28 16.80 -0.23
C ILE A 235 15.99 17.22 -1.70
N PRO A 236 16.91 17.04 -2.67
CA PRO A 236 16.60 17.23 -4.08
C PRO A 236 15.39 16.41 -4.55
N ALA A 237 15.34 15.12 -4.22
CA ALA A 237 14.22 14.26 -4.58
C ALA A 237 12.89 14.75 -3.95
N MET A 238 12.90 15.19 -2.69
CA MET A 238 11.73 15.79 -2.03
C MET A 238 11.24 17.05 -2.76
N LYS A 239 12.15 17.92 -3.21
CA LYS A 239 11.81 19.13 -3.97
C LYS A 239 11.18 18.80 -5.33
N GLU A 240 11.64 17.73 -5.98
CA GLU A 240 11.02 17.24 -7.22
C GLU A 240 9.60 16.71 -6.95
N VAL A 241 9.38 15.91 -5.89
CA VAL A 241 8.04 15.47 -5.48
C VAL A 241 7.10 16.68 -5.25
N ILE A 242 7.57 17.70 -4.54
CA ILE A 242 6.80 18.92 -4.25
C ILE A 242 6.49 19.69 -5.55
N SER A 243 7.44 19.76 -6.48
CA SER A 243 7.25 20.42 -7.78
C SER A 243 6.20 19.70 -8.63
N ILE A 244 6.23 18.37 -8.65
CA ILE A 244 5.23 17.54 -9.33
C ILE A 244 3.85 17.72 -8.66
N ALA A 245 3.79 17.66 -7.33
CA ALA A 245 2.54 17.87 -6.58
C ALA A 245 1.91 19.23 -6.91
N LYS A 246 2.72 20.30 -6.91
CA LYS A 246 2.26 21.65 -7.26
C LYS A 246 1.72 21.74 -8.68
N ALA A 247 2.39 21.11 -9.66
CA ALA A 247 1.93 21.05 -11.04
C ALA A 247 0.63 20.23 -11.18
N ASP A 248 0.42 19.23 -10.32
CA ASP A 248 -0.80 18.41 -10.25
C ASP A 248 -1.92 19.05 -9.39
N GLY A 249 -1.79 20.34 -9.07
CA GLY A 249 -2.79 21.13 -8.34
C GLY A 249 -2.81 20.92 -6.83
N VAL A 250 -1.76 20.33 -6.25
CA VAL A 250 -1.65 20.04 -4.81
C VAL A 250 -0.59 20.92 -4.16
N GLU A 251 -1.01 21.80 -3.26
CA GLU A 251 -0.11 22.63 -2.45
C GLU A 251 0.21 21.89 -1.13
N LEU A 252 1.46 21.45 -0.97
CA LEU A 252 1.96 20.88 0.28
C LEU A 252 2.41 21.99 1.25
N PRO A 253 2.44 21.74 2.57
CA PRO A 253 2.91 22.72 3.54
C PRO A 253 4.37 23.14 3.26
N GLY A 254 4.68 24.41 3.46
CA GLY A 254 6.04 24.94 3.19
C GLY A 254 7.14 24.31 4.04
N ASP A 255 6.79 23.74 5.19
CA ASP A 255 7.67 23.03 6.11
C ASP A 255 7.68 21.50 5.93
N VAL A 256 7.03 20.97 4.87
CA VAL A 256 6.88 19.53 4.67
C VAL A 256 8.21 18.77 4.64
N ILE A 257 9.27 19.38 4.08
CA ILE A 257 10.61 18.78 4.08
C ILE A 257 11.11 18.62 5.52
N ASN A 258 11.04 19.67 6.34
CA ASN A 258 11.49 19.60 7.73
C ASN A 258 10.69 18.57 8.53
N LEU A 259 9.36 18.55 8.34
CA LEU A 259 8.49 17.56 8.99
C LEU A 259 8.83 16.11 8.62
N VAL A 260 9.29 15.88 7.39
CA VAL A 260 9.65 14.55 6.88
C VAL A 260 11.06 14.14 7.32
N VAL A 261 12.02 15.06 7.29
CA VAL A 261 13.38 14.79 7.74
C VAL A 261 13.40 14.46 9.23
N HIS A 262 12.66 15.22 10.04
CA HIS A 262 12.61 15.02 11.48
C HIS A 262 11.58 13.98 11.96
N SER A 263 10.96 13.22 11.05
CA SER A 263 9.93 12.25 11.45
C SER A 263 10.50 11.04 12.20
N ASP A 264 11.79 10.76 11.99
CA ASP A 264 12.47 9.58 12.51
C ASP A 264 13.55 9.97 13.54
N ASP A 265 13.57 11.23 13.98
CA ASP A 265 14.55 11.74 14.95
C ASP A 265 14.57 10.88 16.22
N GLY A 266 15.78 10.48 16.63
CA GLY A 266 16.00 9.63 17.79
C GLY A 266 15.91 8.12 17.52
N ASP A 267 15.63 7.70 16.29
CA ASP A 267 15.61 6.29 15.88
C ASP A 267 16.58 6.01 14.71
N TRP A 268 17.23 4.85 14.72
CA TRP A 268 17.98 4.33 13.58
C TRP A 268 17.02 3.61 12.62
N PHE A 269 16.02 4.37 12.14
CA PHE A 269 14.83 3.79 11.54
C PHE A 269 15.12 3.16 10.17
N GLU A 270 14.74 1.88 10.01
CA GLU A 270 14.87 1.15 8.74
C GLU A 270 13.55 1.26 7.93
N PRO A 271 13.48 2.02 6.82
CA PRO A 271 12.25 2.15 6.05
C PRO A 271 11.81 0.85 5.38
N SER A 272 10.51 0.73 5.13
CA SER A 272 9.88 -0.51 4.61
C SER A 272 10.53 -1.08 3.34
N MET A 273 10.84 -0.26 2.35
CA MET A 273 11.45 -0.72 1.10
C MET A 273 12.85 -1.26 1.35
N ARG A 274 13.62 -0.64 2.26
CA ARG A 274 14.93 -1.15 2.67
C ARG A 274 14.82 -2.49 3.38
N VAL A 275 13.85 -2.65 4.28
CA VAL A 275 13.58 -3.93 4.95
C VAL A 275 13.28 -5.02 3.93
N ASP A 276 12.55 -4.69 2.85
CA ASP A 276 12.28 -5.62 1.77
C ASP A 276 13.52 -5.99 0.96
N VAL A 277 14.35 -5.02 0.58
CA VAL A 277 15.64 -5.28 -0.08
C VAL A 277 16.50 -6.21 0.79
N LYS A 278 16.60 -5.92 2.09
CA LYS A 278 17.36 -6.72 3.08
C LYS A 278 16.83 -8.15 3.18
N LYS A 279 15.52 -8.36 3.05
CA LYS A 279 14.87 -9.68 3.06
C LYS A 279 14.88 -10.38 1.70
N GLY A 280 15.37 -9.73 0.63
CA GLY A 280 15.31 -10.28 -0.73
C GLY A 280 13.91 -10.29 -1.33
N ASN A 281 12.99 -9.46 -0.83
CA ASN A 281 11.63 -9.34 -1.34
C ASN A 281 11.58 -8.30 -2.48
N PRO A 282 10.74 -8.50 -3.51
CA PRO A 282 10.46 -7.46 -4.50
C PRO A 282 9.88 -6.20 -3.84
N ILE A 283 10.22 -5.03 -4.37
CA ILE A 283 9.88 -3.71 -3.81
C ILE A 283 8.73 -3.03 -4.56
N GLU A 284 8.02 -2.12 -3.89
CA GLU A 284 6.90 -1.32 -4.44
C GLU A 284 7.40 -0.18 -5.35
N LEU A 285 8.31 -0.49 -6.28
CA LEU A 285 9.00 0.47 -7.13
C LEU A 285 8.04 1.24 -8.04
N GLU A 286 7.20 0.52 -8.77
CA GLU A 286 6.32 1.11 -9.78
C GLU A 286 5.29 2.05 -9.15
N VAL A 287 4.75 1.71 -7.98
CA VAL A 287 3.70 2.52 -7.35
C VAL A 287 4.25 3.67 -6.51
N ILE A 288 5.54 3.68 -6.16
CA ILE A 288 6.17 4.78 -5.41
C ILE A 288 6.87 5.75 -6.36
N LEU A 289 7.74 5.26 -7.24
CA LEU A 289 8.50 6.09 -8.18
C LEU A 289 7.93 6.05 -9.60
N GLY A 290 7.55 4.87 -10.11
CA GLY A 290 7.09 4.72 -11.50
C GLY A 290 5.88 5.61 -11.83
N ASN A 291 4.79 5.47 -11.08
CA ASN A 291 3.56 6.27 -11.23
C ASN A 291 3.83 7.77 -11.06
N LEU A 292 4.71 8.15 -10.13
CA LEU A 292 5.07 9.55 -9.92
C LEU A 292 5.79 10.12 -11.15
N LEU A 293 6.70 9.37 -11.76
CA LEU A 293 7.41 9.77 -12.97
C LEU A 293 6.48 9.82 -14.19
N VAL A 294 5.49 8.93 -14.29
CA VAL A 294 4.43 9.02 -15.32
C VAL A 294 3.69 10.35 -15.19
N VAL A 295 3.26 10.73 -13.97
CA VAL A 295 2.59 12.01 -13.73
C VAL A 295 3.51 13.20 -13.99
N ALA A 296 4.80 13.11 -13.64
CA ALA A 296 5.77 14.14 -13.95
C ALA A 296 5.90 14.39 -15.47
N ASP A 297 5.95 13.31 -16.26
CA ASP A 297 6.01 13.38 -17.73
C ASP A 297 4.71 13.96 -18.32
N GLU A 298 3.53 13.54 -17.81
CA GLU A 298 2.22 14.09 -18.20
C GLU A 298 2.13 15.60 -17.97
N LEU A 299 2.70 16.07 -16.86
CA LEU A 299 2.71 17.49 -16.44
C LEU A 299 3.94 18.27 -16.95
N LYS A 300 4.87 17.61 -17.65
CA LYS A 300 6.12 18.18 -18.16
C LYS A 300 6.99 18.81 -17.07
N VAL A 301 7.03 18.19 -15.88
CA VAL A 301 7.87 18.60 -14.75
C VAL A 301 9.17 17.79 -14.76
N SER A 302 10.31 18.48 -14.66
CA SER A 302 11.61 17.81 -14.58
C SER A 302 11.80 17.14 -13.22
N ALA A 303 12.21 15.87 -13.23
CA ALA A 303 12.47 15.07 -12.03
C ALA A 303 13.74 14.21 -12.16
N PRO A 304 14.92 14.81 -12.45
CA PRO A 304 16.15 14.07 -12.72
C PRO A 304 16.63 13.20 -11.56
N THR A 305 16.55 13.67 -10.31
CA THR A 305 16.97 12.88 -9.15
C THR A 305 16.07 11.67 -8.97
N LEU A 306 14.75 11.84 -8.99
CA LEU A 306 13.78 10.75 -8.92
C LEU A 306 13.95 9.75 -10.05
N LYS A 307 14.25 10.22 -11.27
CA LYS A 307 14.51 9.35 -12.44
C LYS A 307 15.75 8.49 -12.26
N ILE A 308 16.85 9.05 -11.75
CA ILE A 308 18.05 8.26 -11.43
C ILE A 308 17.76 7.23 -10.34
N LEU A 309 17.05 7.61 -9.27
CA LEU A 309 16.66 6.68 -8.21
C LEU A 309 15.80 5.52 -8.75
N TYR A 310 14.85 5.82 -9.64
CA TYR A 310 14.01 4.80 -10.29
C TYR A 310 14.84 3.82 -11.11
N GLU A 311 15.73 4.30 -11.99
CA GLU A 311 16.53 3.42 -12.85
C GLU A 311 17.51 2.54 -12.04
N LEU A 312 18.12 3.09 -10.99
CA LEU A 312 19.00 2.31 -10.10
C LEU A 312 18.21 1.25 -9.32
N LEU A 313 17.05 1.63 -8.76
CA LEU A 313 16.19 0.68 -8.04
C LEU A 313 15.55 -0.36 -8.96
N LYS A 314 15.39 -0.07 -10.26
CA LYS A 314 14.95 -1.06 -11.25
C LYS A 314 15.98 -2.18 -11.43
N VAL A 315 17.28 -1.86 -11.36
CA VAL A 315 18.36 -2.86 -11.32
C VAL A 315 18.30 -3.68 -10.02
N VAL A 316 18.03 -3.02 -8.88
CA VAL A 316 17.83 -3.73 -7.60
C VAL A 316 16.61 -4.66 -7.68
N GLN A 317 15.48 -4.17 -8.20
CA GLN A 317 14.25 -4.94 -8.41
C GLN A 317 14.48 -6.15 -9.31
N PHE A 318 15.27 -6.02 -10.38
CA PHE A 318 15.66 -7.14 -11.23
C PHE A 318 16.39 -8.22 -10.41
N LYS A 319 17.41 -7.85 -9.62
CA LYS A 319 18.13 -8.77 -8.74
C LYS A 319 17.21 -9.45 -7.72
N LEU A 320 16.26 -8.70 -7.14
CA LEU A 320 15.30 -9.24 -6.17
C LEU A 320 14.35 -10.25 -6.83
N LYS A 321 13.85 -9.95 -8.03
CA LYS A 321 13.01 -10.87 -8.81
C LYS A 321 13.78 -12.13 -9.22
N GLU A 322 15.02 -12.00 -9.65
CA GLU A 322 15.90 -13.14 -9.94
C GLU A 322 16.08 -14.01 -8.69
N GLY A 323 16.40 -13.41 -7.54
CA GLY A 323 16.58 -14.15 -6.27
C GLY A 323 15.32 -14.89 -5.80
N GLN A 324 14.14 -14.46 -6.25
CA GLN A 324 12.85 -15.13 -5.97
C GLN A 324 12.44 -16.12 -7.08
N GLY A 325 13.28 -16.33 -8.10
CA GLY A 325 12.97 -17.20 -9.24
C GLY A 325 11.90 -16.63 -10.19
N LEU A 326 11.57 -15.34 -10.09
CA LEU A 326 10.61 -14.67 -11.00
C LEU A 326 11.23 -14.30 -12.34
N ILE A 327 12.57 -14.27 -12.41
CA ILE A 327 13.36 -14.07 -13.62
C ILE A 327 14.42 -15.16 -13.66
N SER A 328 14.64 -15.75 -14.84
CA SER A 328 15.73 -16.69 -15.07
C SER A 328 16.75 -16.10 -16.04
N LEU A 329 18.02 -16.15 -15.67
CA LEU A 329 19.11 -15.77 -16.56
C LEU A 329 19.47 -16.92 -17.50
N PRO A 330 19.93 -16.62 -18.73
CA PRO A 330 20.53 -17.64 -19.59
C PRO A 330 21.81 -18.19 -18.95
N ALA A 331 22.10 -19.47 -19.18
CA ALA A 331 23.29 -20.13 -18.64
C ALA A 331 24.61 -19.47 -19.11
N LYS A 332 24.59 -18.79 -20.26
CA LYS A 332 25.70 -17.97 -20.77
C LYS A 332 25.16 -16.58 -21.09
N ARG A 333 25.88 -15.54 -20.66
CA ARG A 333 25.59 -14.15 -21.01
C ARG A 333 25.73 -13.96 -22.53
N PRO A 334 24.71 -13.48 -23.26
CA PRO A 334 24.81 -13.21 -24.68
C PRO A 334 25.87 -12.13 -24.97
N ILE A 335 26.62 -12.31 -26.05
CA ILE A 335 27.46 -11.24 -26.62
C ILE A 335 26.52 -10.22 -27.27
N ASN A 336 26.70 -8.94 -26.95
CA ASN A 336 25.91 -7.85 -27.48
C ASN A 336 26.82 -6.97 -28.35
N ASP A 337 26.42 -6.72 -29.59
CA ASP A 337 27.11 -5.89 -30.59
C ASP A 337 26.72 -4.41 -30.51
N LYS A 338 25.90 -4.03 -29.51
CA LYS A 338 25.49 -2.66 -29.28
C LYS A 338 26.68 -1.76 -28.93
N VAL A 339 26.92 -0.79 -29.81
CA VAL A 339 27.87 0.30 -29.62
C VAL A 339 27.12 1.54 -29.11
N TYR A 340 27.69 2.23 -28.13
CA TYR A 340 27.17 3.49 -27.60
C TYR A 340 28.02 4.64 -28.16
N SER A 341 27.37 5.59 -28.82
CA SER A 341 28.00 6.78 -29.44
C SER A 341 28.10 7.94 -28.46
#